data_AF-A0AAV9ERQ6-F1
#
_entry.id   AF-A0AAV9ERQ6-F1
#
_cell.length_a   1.000
_cell.length_b   1.000
_cell.length_c   1.000
_cell.angle_alpha   90.00
_cell.angle_beta   90.00
_cell.angle_gamma   90.00
#
_symmetry.space_group_name_H-M   'P 1'
#
loop_
_entity.id
_entity.type
_entity.pdbx_description
1 polymer ?
#
loop_
_entity_poly.entity_id
_entity_poly.type
_entity_poly.pdbx_seq_one_letter_code
_entity_poly.pdbx_strand_id
1 'polypeptide(L)' 'MRTATEIQEAGVKLVGKSNCSIKDVSFKNGVLQIPTLFIDDSTTPHLRNLIAFEQCYPETGGRESTS' A
#
# COMPACT_ATOMS: atom_id res chain seq x y z
N MET A 1 -1.02 -11.40 6.29
CA MET A 1 -0.84 -10.64 5.03
C MET A 1 -0.50 -11.61 3.92
N ARG A 2 -1.05 -11.42 2.71
CA ARG A 2 -0.56 -12.11 1.51
C ARG A 2 0.66 -11.38 0.99
N THR A 3 1.67 -12.11 0.53
CA THR A 3 2.87 -11.57 -0.08
C THR A 3 2.60 -11.07 -1.50
N ALA A 4 3.49 -10.23 -2.03
CA ALA A 4 3.42 -9.80 -3.42
C ALA A 4 3.47 -10.99 -4.40
N THR A 5 4.28 -12.01 -4.08
CA THR A 5 4.41 -13.23 -4.87
C THR A 5 3.10 -14.00 -4.94
N GLU A 6 2.43 -14.25 -3.81
CA GLU A 6 1.15 -14.96 -3.79
C GLU A 6 0.06 -14.20 -4.58
N ILE A 7 0.09 -12.86 -4.53
CA ILE A 7 -0.81 -12.02 -5.31
C ILE A 7 -0.55 -12.20 -6.82
N GLN A 8 0.72 -12.24 -7.24
CA GLN A 8 1.09 -12.48 -8.64
C GLN A 8 0.72 -13.90 -9.10
N GLU A 9 0.95 -14.91 -8.27
CA GLU A 9 0.58 -16.31 -8.54
C GLU A 9 -0.94 -16.49 -8.67
N ALA A 10 -1.73 -15.66 -7.96
CA ALA A 10 -3.18 -15.59 -8.11
C ALA A 10 -3.65 -14.86 -9.39
N GLY A 11 -2.74 -14.46 -10.27
CA GLY A 11 -3.05 -13.82 -11.55
C GLY A 11 -3.20 -12.30 -11.49
N VAL A 12 -2.83 -11.65 -10.39
CA VAL A 12 -2.86 -10.19 -10.26
C VAL A 12 -1.54 -9.58 -10.73
N LYS A 13 -1.62 -8.66 -11.70
CA LYS A 13 -0.47 -7.89 -12.16
C LYS A 13 -0.23 -6.68 -11.26
N LEU A 14 0.97 -6.58 -10.70
CA LEU A 14 1.42 -5.41 -9.95
C LEU A 14 2.04 -4.38 -10.90
N VAL A 15 1.59 -3.12 -10.85
CA VAL A 15 2.08 -2.04 -11.72
C VAL A 15 2.34 -0.78 -10.90
N GLY A 16 3.52 -0.17 -11.11
CA GLY A 16 3.85 1.13 -10.54
C GLY A 16 3.09 2.27 -11.22
N LYS A 17 2.61 3.23 -10.43
CA LYS A 17 1.97 4.46 -10.91
C LYS A 17 2.83 5.66 -10.52
N SER A 18 3.23 6.46 -11.51
CA SER A 18 4.03 7.67 -11.30
C SER A 18 3.14 8.91 -11.19
N ASN A 19 3.66 9.99 -10.59
CA ASN A 19 2.99 11.29 -10.50
C ASN A 19 1.59 11.24 -9.87
N CYS A 20 1.41 10.42 -8.83
CA CYS A 20 0.16 10.25 -8.13
C CYS A 20 0.34 10.37 -6.61
N SER A 21 -0.75 10.63 -5.89
CA SER A 21 -0.76 10.66 -4.43
C SER A 21 -0.38 9.29 -3.86
N ILE A 22 0.27 9.26 -2.69
CA ILE A 22 0.59 8.02 -1.95
C ILE A 22 -0.66 7.18 -1.63
N LYS A 23 -1.84 7.79 -1.61
CA LYS A 23 -3.12 7.11 -1.35
C LYS A 23 -3.79 6.56 -2.62
N ASP A 24 -3.23 6.84 -3.80
CA ASP A 24 -3.84 6.55 -5.10
C ASP A 24 -3.55 5.11 -5.55
N VAL A 25 -4.14 4.15 -4.82
CA VAL A 25 -4.09 2.71 -5.11
C VAL A 25 -5.38 2.32 -5.83
N SER A 26 -5.28 1.54 -6.91
CA SER A 26 -6.44 1.06 -7.65
C SER A 26 -6.29 -0.39 -8.11
N PHE A 27 -7.40 -1.11 -8.16
CA PHE A 27 -7.46 -2.47 -8.69
C PHE A 27 -8.51 -2.55 -9.79
N LYS A 28 -8.10 -2.89 -11.01
CA LYS A 28 -9.02 -3.01 -12.15
C LYS A 28 -8.54 -4.10 -13.11
N ASN A 29 -9.45 -4.99 -13.51
CA ASN A 29 -9.20 -6.03 -14.51
C ASN A 29 -7.93 -6.86 -14.21
N GLY A 30 -7.75 -7.27 -12.94
CA GLY A 30 -6.59 -8.04 -12.52
C GLY A 30 -5.29 -7.25 -12.40
N VAL A 31 -5.32 -5.92 -12.54
CA VAL A 31 -4.14 -5.06 -12.38
C VAL A 31 -4.28 -4.25 -11.09
N LEU A 32 -3.34 -4.45 -10.16
CA LEU A 32 -3.17 -3.63 -8.97
C LEU A 32 -2.14 -2.53 -9.27
N GLN A 33 -2.60 -1.29 -9.40
CA GLN A 33 -1.75 -0.13 -9.58
C GLN A 33 -1.44 0.50 -8.23
N ILE A 34 -0.15 0.65 -7.92
CA ILE A 34 0.34 1.20 -6.65
C ILE A 34 1.26 2.38 -6.96
N PRO A 35 1.15 3.52 -6.25
CA PRO A 35 2.07 4.64 -6.40
C PRO A 35 3.52 4.19 -6.21
N THR A 36 4.39 4.59 -7.14
CA THR A 36 5.84 4.40 -6.98
C THR A 36 6.34 5.39 -5.94
N LEU A 37 6.97 4.88 -4.88
CA LEU A 37 7.52 5.68 -3.80
C LEU A 37 9.03 5.84 -4.01
N PHE A 38 9.51 7.08 -3.93
CA PHE A 38 10.93 7.35 -3.83
C PHE A 38 11.36 7.16 -2.38
N ILE A 39 12.35 6.30 -2.15
CA ILE A 39 12.87 5.98 -0.82
C ILE A 39 14.28 6.54 -0.70
N ASP A 40 14.47 7.38 0.31
CA ASP A 40 15.72 8.02 0.70
C ASP A 40 15.81 8.07 2.24
N ASP A 41 16.90 8.63 2.76
CA ASP A 41 17.14 8.72 4.20
C ASP A 41 16.08 9.55 4.94
N SER A 42 15.41 10.49 4.25
CA SER A 42 14.35 11.31 4.82
C SER A 42 13.01 10.57 4.89
N THR A 43 12.68 9.77 3.88
CA THR A 43 11.39 9.05 3.77
C THR A 43 11.38 7.71 4.50
N THR A 44 12.53 7.06 4.63
CA THR A 44 12.71 5.79 5.35
C THR A 44 12.12 5.78 6.77
N PRO A 45 12.41 6.75 7.67
CA PRO A 45 11.84 6.75 9.02
C PRO A 45 10.31 6.91 9.00
N HIS A 46 9.75 7.71 8.09
CA HIS A 46 8.30 7.87 7.96
C HIS A 46 7.63 6.56 7.54
N LEU A 47 8.17 5.86 6.54
CA LEU A 47 7.63 4.57 6.10
C LEU A 47 7.69 3.50 7.19
N ARG A 48 8.79 3.44 7.97
CA ARG A 48 8.89 2.52 9.12
C ARG A 48 7.89 2.84 10.21
N ASN A 49 7.65 4.13 10.49
CA ASN A 49 6.64 4.54 11.46
C ASN A 49 5.24 4.13 11.02
N LEU A 50 4.91 4.23 9.72
CA LEU A 50 3.63 3.77 9.19
C LEU A 50 3.46 2.25 9.34
N ILE A 51 4.49 1.47 9.00
CA ILE A 51 4.48 0.01 9.15
C ILE A 51 4.33 -0.38 10.63
N ALA A 52 5.07 0.29 11.53
CA ALA A 52 4.99 0.05 12.96
C ALA A 52 3.60 0.39 13.51
N PHE A 53 3.00 1.50 13.05
CA PHE A 53 1.64 1.88 13.40
C PHE A 53 0.64 0.79 12.99
N GLU A 54 0.70 0.29 11.75
CA GLU A 54 -0.19 -0.80 11.30
C GLU A 54 -0.02 -2.08 12.13
N GLN A 55 1.21 -2.45 12.47
CA GLN A 55 1.50 -3.65 13.26
C GLN A 55 1.09 -3.52 14.73
N CYS A 56 1.23 -2.34 15.34
CA CYS A 56 0.86 -2.09 16.72
C CYS A 56 -0.64 -1.85 16.92
N TYR A 57 -1.34 -1.43 15.87
CA TYR A 57 -2.76 -1.05 15.93
C TYR A 57 -3.62 -1.78 14.88
N PRO A 58 -3.69 -3.13 14.89
CA PRO A 58 -4.41 -3.92 13.88
C PRO A 58 -5.92 -3.62 13.81
N GLU A 59 -6.51 -3.09 14.88
CA GLU A 59 -7.94 -2.74 14.99
C GLU A 59 -8.29 -1.36 14.37
N THR A 60 -7.30 -0.63 13.84
CA THR A 60 -7.52 0.75 13.31
C THR A 60 -7.91 0.80 11.83
N GLY A 61 -7.86 -0.33 11.13
CA GLY A 61 -8.21 -0.44 9.71
C GLY A 61 -9.72 -0.57 9.45
N GLY A 62 -10.54 0.41 9.84
CA GLY A 62 -11.98 0.36 9.49
C GLY A 62 -12.98 1.24 10.24
N ARG A 63 -12.58 2.36 10.86
CA ARG A 63 -13.56 3.36 11.32
C ARG A 63 -13.65 4.51 10.32
N GLU A 64 -14.38 4.28 9.22
CA GLU A 64 -15.14 5.38 8.65
C GLU A 64 -16.20 5.73 9.70
N SER A 65 -15.98 6.80 10.46
CA SER A 65 -17.07 7.42 11.22
C SER A 65 -18.05 7.95 10.18
N THR A 66 -19.07 7.16 9.85
CA THR A 66 -20.27 7.67 9.19
C THR A 66 -20.82 8.80 10.05
N SER A 67 -20.71 10.03 9.55
CA SER A 67 -21.51 11.18 9.97
C SER A 67 -22.32 11.63 8.77
#